data_AF-A0A3M1Q6Y6-F1
#
_entry.id   AF-A0A3M1Q6Y6-F1
#
_cell.length_a   1.000
_cell.length_b   1.000
_cell.length_c   1.000
_cell.angle_alpha   90.00
_cell.angle_beta   90.00
_cell.angle_gamma   90.00
#
_symmetry.space_group_name_H-M   'P 1'
#
loop_
_entity.id
_entity.type
_entity.pdbx_description
1 polymer ?
#
loop_
_entity_poly.entity_id
_entity_poly.type
_entity_poly.pdbx_seq_one_letter_code
_entity_poly.pdbx_strand_id
1 'polypeptide(L)'
;IDCVDPLPIRALSRTDLGDPTLPDQVTLVDPRPAAGSPLLTTDRLAPNDGFFSPASGVRGAFTGAERWADGWTNTARLGYFPTCNPGAGIQSLPNEARNLHFVDGSKSLLAWSSPRGDDWRTFDLMRSSAADDFSTPTCVENADYDLKGTDASVPAAGTAFFYLVRANNDCGSGSAGTEWSGSDRNAGSCL
;
A
#
# COMPACT_ATOMS: atom_id res chain seq x y z
N ILE A 1 11.77 23.89 -23.48
CA ILE A 1 11.88 24.03 -22.02
C ILE A 1 11.69 22.62 -21.49
N ASP A 2 12.76 22.06 -20.97
CA ASP A 2 12.83 20.65 -20.59
C ASP A 2 12.12 20.50 -19.24
N CYS A 3 11.07 19.68 -19.18
CA CYS A 3 10.23 19.46 -18.00
C CYS A 3 10.93 18.59 -16.92
N VAL A 4 12.18 18.90 -16.57
CA VAL A 4 13.07 17.93 -15.88
C VAL A 4 13.21 18.18 -14.37
N ASP A 5 12.66 19.28 -13.84
CA ASP A 5 12.57 19.43 -12.39
C ASP A 5 11.39 18.60 -11.86
N PRO A 6 11.60 17.63 -10.95
CA PRO A 6 10.52 16.86 -10.38
C PRO A 6 9.54 17.79 -9.67
N LEU A 7 8.25 17.51 -9.83
CA LEU A 7 7.19 18.28 -9.16
C LEU A 7 7.48 18.34 -7.66
N PRO A 8 7.24 19.49 -6.99
CA PRO A 8 7.45 19.61 -5.55
C PRO A 8 6.44 18.80 -4.72
N ILE A 9 5.47 18.15 -5.38
CA ILE A 9 4.39 17.32 -4.82
C ILE A 9 4.56 15.85 -5.26
N ARG A 10 4.03 14.91 -4.48
CA ARG A 10 4.26 13.47 -4.67
C ARG A 10 3.73 12.92 -5.99
N ALA A 11 2.58 13.38 -6.46
CA ALA A 11 2.00 12.91 -7.71
C ALA A 11 1.04 13.92 -8.32
N LEU A 12 1.02 13.96 -9.65
CA LEU A 12 -0.01 14.59 -10.46
C LEU A 12 -0.21 13.71 -11.69
N SER A 13 -1.34 13.03 -11.77
CA SER A 13 -1.74 12.28 -12.96
C SER A 13 -2.73 13.11 -13.77
N ARG A 14 -2.54 13.11 -15.09
CA ARG A 14 -3.46 13.70 -16.04
C ARG A 14 -3.74 12.72 -17.16
N THR A 15 -4.95 12.76 -17.67
CA THR A 15 -5.38 11.98 -18.83
C THR A 15 -5.48 12.90 -20.04
N ASP A 16 -4.70 12.59 -21.06
CA ASP A 16 -4.81 13.23 -22.38
C ASP A 16 -6.16 12.86 -23.00
N LEU A 17 -6.93 13.88 -23.38
CA LEU A 17 -8.26 13.73 -23.97
C LEU A 17 -8.20 13.61 -25.50
N GLY A 18 -7.01 13.66 -26.11
CA GLY A 18 -6.81 13.57 -27.55
C GLY A 18 -7.22 14.84 -28.32
N ASP A 19 -7.58 15.90 -27.61
CA ASP A 19 -7.90 17.21 -28.17
C ASP A 19 -6.83 18.22 -27.73
N PRO A 20 -5.96 18.69 -28.65
CA PRO A 20 -4.88 19.62 -28.31
C PRO A 20 -5.37 21.01 -27.90
N THR A 21 -6.67 21.29 -28.02
CA THR A 21 -7.29 22.55 -27.60
C THR A 21 -7.85 22.50 -26.18
N LEU A 22 -7.92 21.31 -25.57
CA LEU A 22 -8.36 21.12 -24.20
C LEU A 22 -7.18 20.78 -23.29
N PRO A 23 -7.14 21.29 -22.05
CA PRO A 23 -6.14 20.86 -21.09
C PRO A 23 -6.40 19.41 -20.66
N ASP A 24 -5.33 18.64 -20.48
CA ASP A 24 -5.41 17.29 -19.92
C ASP A 24 -6.18 17.30 -18.60
N GLN A 25 -7.10 16.35 -18.46
CA GLN A 25 -7.91 16.24 -17.26
C GLN A 25 -7.06 15.68 -16.12
N VAL A 26 -6.97 16.41 -15.01
CA VAL A 26 -6.36 15.87 -13.78
C VAL A 26 -7.21 14.70 -13.29
N THR A 27 -6.57 13.55 -13.05
CA THR A 27 -7.22 12.33 -12.55
C THR A 27 -6.70 11.91 -11.18
N LEU A 28 -5.52 12.37 -10.79
CA LEU A 28 -4.98 12.20 -9.45
C LEU A 28 -4.08 13.37 -9.09
N VAL A 29 -4.14 13.81 -7.83
CA VAL A 29 -3.18 14.73 -7.23
C VAL A 29 -2.85 14.24 -5.83
N ASP A 30 -1.57 14.04 -5.53
CA ASP A 30 -1.07 13.85 -4.17
C ASP A 30 -0.31 15.12 -3.76
N PRO A 31 -0.96 16.06 -3.06
CA PRO A 31 -0.41 17.38 -2.78
C PRO A 31 0.65 17.37 -1.69
N ARG A 32 0.97 16.22 -1.08
CA ARG A 32 2.05 16.12 -0.09
C ARG A 32 3.39 16.43 -0.76
N PRO A 33 4.35 17.04 -0.05
CA PRO A 33 5.67 17.28 -0.60
C PRO A 33 6.32 16.00 -1.11
N ALA A 34 6.93 16.07 -2.30
CA ALA A 34 7.81 15.02 -2.79
C ALA A 34 9.05 14.89 -1.89
N ALA A 35 9.71 13.73 -1.92
CA ALA A 35 10.99 13.57 -1.23
C ALA A 35 12.03 14.58 -1.78
N GLY A 36 12.75 15.26 -0.89
CA GLY A 36 13.70 16.31 -1.28
C GLY A 36 13.08 17.63 -1.78
N SER A 37 11.74 17.76 -1.71
CA SER A 37 11.04 18.98 -2.13
C SER A 37 11.48 20.21 -1.32
N PRO A 38 11.60 21.41 -1.94
CA PRO A 38 11.88 22.66 -1.23
C PRO A 38 10.76 23.04 -0.24
N LEU A 39 9.60 22.37 -0.28
CA LEU A 39 8.52 22.52 0.70
C LEU A 39 8.86 21.90 2.05
N LEU A 40 9.86 21.01 2.12
CA LEU A 40 10.34 20.36 3.34
C LEU A 40 11.49 21.12 4.02
N THR A 41 11.79 22.35 3.59
CA THR A 41 12.82 23.18 4.22
C THR A 41 12.41 24.64 4.26
N THR A 42 12.60 25.30 5.41
CA THR A 42 12.49 26.74 5.50
C THR A 42 13.46 27.29 6.55
N ASP A 43 14.03 28.44 6.26
CA ASP A 43 14.82 29.30 7.15
C ASP A 43 13.92 30.24 7.98
N ARG A 44 12.60 30.24 7.72
CA ARG A 44 11.64 31.04 8.47
C ARG A 44 11.31 30.34 9.79
N LEU A 45 11.51 31.06 10.88
CA LEU A 45 11.08 30.61 12.21
C LEU A 45 9.58 30.85 12.36
N ALA A 46 8.82 29.78 12.60
CA ALA A 46 7.40 29.90 12.91
C ALA A 46 7.21 30.62 14.26
N PRO A 47 6.22 31.51 14.39
CA PRO A 47 5.88 32.12 15.68
C PRO A 47 5.57 31.04 16.74
N ASN A 48 6.16 31.19 17.93
CA ASN A 48 5.91 30.34 19.08
C ASN A 48 5.02 31.10 20.07
N ASP A 49 3.76 31.27 19.70
CA ASP A 49 2.80 32.13 20.39
C ASP A 49 1.95 31.41 21.45
N GLY A 50 2.15 30.10 21.63
CA GLY A 50 1.41 29.26 22.59
C GLY A 50 -0.04 28.97 22.19
N PHE A 51 -0.52 29.50 21.06
CA PHE A 51 -1.84 29.18 20.51
C PHE A 51 -1.73 28.06 19.46
N PHE A 52 -0.69 28.11 18.61
CA PHE A 52 -0.40 27.05 17.65
C PHE A 52 0.90 26.32 17.97
N SER A 53 0.94 25.02 17.67
CA SER A 53 2.19 24.27 17.62
C SER A 53 3.03 24.75 16.43
N PRO A 54 4.29 25.20 16.63
CA PRO A 54 5.13 25.66 15.53
C PRO A 54 5.41 24.53 14.52
N ALA A 55 5.09 24.76 13.24
CA ALA A 55 5.49 23.86 12.16
C ALA A 55 6.98 24.09 11.86
N SER A 56 7.85 23.27 12.44
CA SER A 56 9.29 23.39 12.23
C SER A 56 9.72 22.72 10.92
N GLY A 57 10.52 23.42 10.12
CA GLY A 57 11.21 22.84 8.98
C GLY A 57 10.39 22.66 7.70
N VAL A 58 9.12 23.10 7.62
CA VAL A 58 8.29 22.98 6.40
C VAL A 58 7.72 24.32 5.96
N ARG A 59 7.53 24.53 4.65
CA ARG A 59 6.87 25.72 4.10
C ARG A 59 5.37 25.44 3.97
N GLY A 60 4.53 26.14 4.74
CA GLY A 60 3.07 26.04 4.65
C GLY A 60 2.49 24.88 5.48
N ALA A 61 1.24 24.49 5.20
CA ALA A 61 0.53 23.43 5.94
C ALA A 61 0.89 22.00 5.48
N PHE A 62 2.07 21.83 4.88
CA PHE A 62 2.48 20.56 4.30
C PHE A 62 3.31 19.76 5.29
N THR A 63 2.91 18.51 5.49
CA THR A 63 3.72 17.50 6.18
C THR A 63 3.98 16.35 5.20
N GLY A 64 5.11 15.65 5.36
CA GLY A 64 5.40 14.49 4.53
C GLY A 64 4.39 13.36 4.70
N ALA A 65 3.69 13.31 5.84
CA ALA A 65 2.81 12.22 6.23
C ALA A 65 1.32 12.59 6.10
N GLU A 66 0.92 13.79 6.48
CA GLU A 66 -0.49 14.16 6.60
C GLU A 66 -0.99 14.88 5.34
N ARG A 67 -2.22 14.52 4.93
CA ARG A 67 -2.92 15.21 3.86
C ARG A 67 -3.87 16.24 4.43
N TRP A 68 -3.36 17.44 4.67
CA TRP A 68 -4.14 18.57 5.20
C TRP A 68 -5.36 18.94 4.35
N ALA A 69 -5.32 18.65 3.04
CA ALA A 69 -6.41 18.97 2.12
C ALA A 69 -7.51 17.88 2.10
N ASP A 70 -7.26 16.72 2.74
CA ASP A 70 -8.22 15.62 2.77
C ASP A 70 -9.42 15.99 3.65
N GLY A 71 -10.63 15.67 3.19
CA GLY A 71 -11.88 16.07 3.86
C GLY A 71 -12.24 17.57 3.82
N TRP A 72 -11.31 18.45 3.43
CA TRP A 72 -11.52 19.92 3.42
C TRP A 72 -11.70 20.52 2.04
N THR A 73 -11.44 19.75 0.97
CA THR A 73 -11.45 20.27 -0.41
C THR A 73 -12.45 19.53 -1.30
N ASN A 74 -13.00 20.22 -2.30
CA ASN A 74 -13.80 19.56 -3.34
C ASN A 74 -12.95 18.52 -4.10
N THR A 75 -11.64 18.71 -4.18
CA THR A 75 -10.68 17.76 -4.76
C THR A 75 -10.64 16.43 -3.98
N ALA A 76 -10.60 16.49 -2.65
CA ALA A 76 -10.75 15.31 -1.79
C ALA A 76 -12.13 14.67 -1.95
N ARG A 77 -13.20 15.49 -1.95
CA ARG A 77 -14.59 15.03 -2.14
C ARG A 77 -14.82 14.31 -3.47
N LEU A 78 -14.12 14.74 -4.52
CA LEU A 78 -14.21 14.17 -5.86
C LEU A 78 -13.22 13.01 -6.08
N GLY A 79 -12.48 12.58 -5.05
CA GLY A 79 -11.64 11.38 -5.11
C GLY A 79 -10.33 11.55 -5.88
N TYR A 80 -9.87 12.78 -6.07
CA TYR A 80 -8.61 13.03 -6.78
C TYR A 80 -7.37 12.72 -5.93
N PHE A 81 -7.50 12.44 -4.63
CA PHE A 81 -6.38 12.05 -3.80
C PHE A 81 -6.19 10.53 -3.83
N PRO A 82 -4.95 10.02 -3.68
CA PRO A 82 -4.73 8.58 -3.58
C PRO A 82 -5.54 8.00 -2.40
N THR A 83 -6.05 6.78 -2.52
CA THR A 83 -6.93 6.17 -1.50
C THR A 83 -6.24 5.85 -0.17
N CYS A 84 -4.91 5.77 -0.15
CA CYS A 84 -4.11 5.54 1.05
C CYS A 84 -3.86 6.87 1.80
N ASN A 85 -4.62 7.16 2.88
CA ASN A 85 -4.47 8.35 3.74
C ASN A 85 -3.86 8.06 5.14
N PRO A 86 -2.53 8.17 5.23
CA PRO A 86 -1.74 8.10 6.46
C PRO A 86 -2.18 8.82 7.75
N GLY A 87 -2.92 9.93 7.64
CA GLY A 87 -3.19 10.83 8.77
C GLY A 87 -4.36 10.42 9.68
N ALA A 88 -5.12 9.39 9.31
CA ALA A 88 -6.06 8.71 10.21
C ALA A 88 -5.41 7.50 10.93
N GLY A 89 -4.11 7.27 10.69
CA GLY A 89 -3.28 6.23 11.28
C GLY A 89 -2.60 5.30 10.25
N ILE A 90 -3.21 5.04 9.09
CA ILE A 90 -2.74 3.99 8.18
C ILE A 90 -2.24 4.56 6.85
N GLN A 91 -0.94 4.37 6.61
CA GLN A 91 -0.11 5.16 5.67
C GLN A 91 0.31 4.44 4.40
N SER A 92 0.13 3.13 4.35
CA SER A 92 0.65 2.26 3.30
C SER A 92 -0.09 0.94 3.29
N LEU A 93 0.06 0.18 2.21
CA LEU A 93 -0.27 -1.24 2.22
C LEU A 93 0.63 -1.98 3.22
N PRO A 94 0.19 -3.11 3.80
CA PRO A 94 1.04 -3.91 4.68
C PRO A 94 2.26 -4.48 3.97
N ASN A 95 3.38 -4.64 4.68
CA ASN A 95 4.50 -5.44 4.20
C ASN A 95 4.15 -6.94 4.18
N GLU A 96 5.08 -7.73 3.65
CA GLU A 96 4.99 -9.18 3.57
C GLU A 96 4.80 -9.85 4.94
N ALA A 97 3.88 -10.80 4.99
CA ALA A 97 3.72 -11.74 6.10
C ALA A 97 4.84 -12.79 6.09
N ARG A 98 5.40 -13.12 7.25
CA ARG A 98 6.71 -13.78 7.36
C ARG A 98 6.59 -15.20 7.85
N ASN A 99 7.62 -16.02 7.62
CA ASN A 99 7.74 -17.37 8.18
C ASN A 99 6.52 -18.26 7.93
N LEU A 100 5.93 -18.22 6.73
CA LEU A 100 4.88 -19.18 6.35
C LEU A 100 5.46 -20.60 6.38
N HIS A 101 4.86 -21.48 7.18
CA HIS A 101 5.30 -22.86 7.32
C HIS A 101 4.12 -23.77 7.70
N PHE A 102 4.27 -25.07 7.47
CA PHE A 102 3.40 -26.06 8.09
C PHE A 102 3.77 -26.21 9.57
N VAL A 103 2.76 -26.25 10.44
CA VAL A 103 2.97 -26.53 11.86
C VAL A 103 3.52 -27.95 12.03
N ASP A 104 4.51 -28.11 12.92
CA ASP A 104 5.17 -29.40 13.17
C ASP A 104 4.17 -30.55 13.39
N GLY A 105 4.37 -31.64 12.65
CA GLY A 105 3.50 -32.81 12.70
C GLY A 105 2.17 -32.67 11.95
N SER A 106 1.86 -31.50 11.38
CA SER A 106 0.69 -31.27 10.53
C SER A 106 1.07 -31.16 9.06
N LYS A 107 0.14 -31.57 8.18
CA LYS A 107 0.24 -31.42 6.72
C LYS A 107 -0.86 -30.53 6.14
N SER A 108 -1.74 -30.04 6.99
CA SER A 108 -2.90 -29.22 6.61
C SER A 108 -2.97 -27.90 7.37
N LEU A 109 -2.28 -27.77 8.50
CA LEU A 109 -2.25 -26.55 9.29
C LEU A 109 -1.01 -25.73 8.95
N LEU A 110 -1.22 -24.53 8.43
CA LEU A 110 -0.20 -23.54 8.15
C LEU A 110 -0.19 -22.47 9.24
N ALA A 111 0.97 -21.89 9.50
CA ALA A 111 1.15 -20.76 10.39
C ALA A 111 2.14 -19.77 9.78
N TRP A 112 1.96 -18.49 10.13
CA TRP A 112 2.84 -17.40 9.71
C TRP A 112 3.04 -16.40 10.85
N SER A 113 3.88 -15.40 10.62
CA SER A 113 4.11 -14.27 11.50
C SER A 113 3.62 -13.00 10.80
N SER A 114 3.08 -12.06 11.58
CA SER A 114 2.65 -10.77 11.04
C SER A 114 3.79 -9.98 10.37
N PRO A 115 3.47 -9.04 9.47
CA PRO A 115 4.42 -8.07 8.94
C PRO A 115 5.11 -7.29 10.06
N ARG A 116 6.36 -6.84 9.84
CA ARG A 116 7.04 -5.97 10.81
C ARG A 116 6.68 -4.52 10.53
N GLY A 117 6.25 -3.79 11.55
CA GLY A 117 6.28 -2.33 11.55
C GLY A 117 5.15 -1.62 10.82
N ASP A 118 4.21 -2.34 10.19
CA ASP A 118 3.01 -1.73 9.58
C ASP A 118 1.73 -2.11 10.31
N ASP A 119 0.71 -1.28 10.10
CA ASP A 119 -0.66 -1.62 10.44
C ASP A 119 -1.19 -2.66 9.45
N TRP A 120 -1.46 -3.86 9.94
CA TRP A 120 -2.20 -4.92 9.27
C TRP A 120 -3.48 -5.21 10.06
N ARG A 121 -4.49 -5.72 9.38
CA ARG A 121 -5.81 -6.02 9.95
C ARG A 121 -6.15 -7.50 9.82
N THR A 122 -5.97 -8.04 8.62
CA THR A 122 -6.34 -9.42 8.28
C THR A 122 -5.32 -10.04 7.33
N PHE A 123 -5.49 -11.32 7.02
CA PHE A 123 -4.66 -12.10 6.11
C PHE A 123 -5.51 -12.86 5.10
N ASP A 124 -4.98 -12.99 3.89
CA ASP A 124 -5.45 -13.97 2.91
C ASP A 124 -4.43 -15.11 2.82
N LEU A 125 -4.90 -16.35 2.90
CA LEU A 125 -4.10 -17.54 2.62
C LEU A 125 -4.49 -18.08 1.24
N MET A 126 -3.56 -18.01 0.29
CA MET A 126 -3.76 -18.38 -1.10
C MET A 126 -3.02 -19.66 -1.42
N ARG A 127 -3.61 -20.48 -2.27
CA ARG A 127 -3.05 -21.73 -2.79
C ARG A 127 -3.03 -21.74 -4.31
N SER A 128 -1.97 -22.29 -4.88
CA SER A 128 -1.88 -22.62 -6.30
C SER A 128 -1.32 -24.03 -6.52
N SER A 129 -1.63 -24.62 -7.67
CA SER A 129 -0.96 -25.82 -8.18
C SER A 129 0.33 -25.48 -8.96
N ALA A 130 0.57 -24.20 -9.24
CA ALA A 130 1.78 -23.68 -9.87
C ALA A 130 2.59 -22.86 -8.86
N ALA A 131 3.92 -23.03 -8.85
CA ALA A 131 4.78 -22.38 -7.87
C ALA A 131 4.97 -20.87 -8.11
N ASP A 132 4.85 -20.45 -9.36
CA ASP A 132 5.14 -19.12 -9.88
C ASP A 132 3.88 -18.37 -10.32
N ASP A 133 2.72 -19.02 -10.38
CA ASP A 133 1.47 -18.41 -10.81
C ASP A 133 0.39 -18.50 -9.73
N PHE A 134 0.11 -17.35 -9.10
CA PHE A 134 -1.01 -17.14 -8.20
C PHE A 134 -1.97 -16.07 -8.76
N SER A 135 -2.03 -15.87 -10.08
CA SER A 135 -2.95 -14.90 -10.70
C SER A 135 -4.44 -15.24 -10.45
N THR A 136 -4.76 -16.53 -10.35
CA THR A 136 -6.09 -17.04 -9.99
C THR A 136 -5.98 -18.11 -8.88
N PRO A 137 -5.64 -17.73 -7.64
CA PRO A 137 -5.38 -18.68 -6.58
C PRO A 137 -6.70 -19.27 -6.05
N THR A 138 -6.64 -20.46 -5.45
CA THR A 138 -7.68 -20.88 -4.51
C THR A 138 -7.46 -20.17 -3.20
N CYS A 139 -8.46 -19.46 -2.69
CA CYS A 139 -8.37 -18.85 -1.37
C CYS A 139 -8.77 -19.87 -0.32
N VAL A 140 -7.77 -20.29 0.45
CA VAL A 140 -7.94 -21.16 1.61
C VAL A 140 -8.57 -20.37 2.74
N GLU A 141 -8.10 -19.14 2.96
CA GLU A 141 -8.67 -18.16 3.89
C GLU A 141 -8.79 -16.80 3.19
N ASN A 142 -9.81 -16.02 3.56
CA ASN A 142 -10.06 -14.68 3.02
C ASN A 142 -10.35 -13.70 4.16
N ALA A 143 -9.47 -12.70 4.31
CA ALA A 143 -9.56 -11.66 5.33
C ALA A 143 -9.76 -12.18 6.76
N ASP A 144 -9.01 -13.21 7.17
CA ASP A 144 -9.03 -13.73 8.55
C ASP A 144 -8.06 -12.95 9.45
N TYR A 145 -8.33 -12.90 10.76
CA TYR A 145 -7.58 -12.12 11.75
C TYR A 145 -6.43 -12.88 12.40
N ASP A 146 -6.44 -14.20 12.33
CA ASP A 146 -5.45 -15.01 13.01
C ASP A 146 -4.16 -15.15 12.19
N LEU A 147 -3.23 -15.97 12.70
CA LEU A 147 -1.93 -16.23 12.08
C LEU A 147 -1.82 -17.68 11.61
N LYS A 148 -2.95 -18.33 11.33
CA LYS A 148 -3.02 -19.74 11.00
C LYS A 148 -4.10 -20.01 9.95
N GLY A 149 -3.95 -21.07 9.18
CA GLY A 149 -4.96 -21.47 8.21
C GLY A 149 -4.94 -22.96 8.00
N THR A 150 -6.11 -23.55 7.70
CA THR A 150 -6.22 -24.99 7.50
C THR A 150 -6.65 -25.30 6.08
N ASP A 151 -5.80 -26.00 5.33
CA ASP A 151 -6.19 -26.61 4.06
C ASP A 151 -6.24 -28.14 4.17
N ALA A 152 -7.45 -28.71 4.18
CA ALA A 152 -7.66 -30.15 4.22
C ALA A 152 -7.48 -30.83 2.84
N SER A 153 -7.28 -30.05 1.78
CA SER A 153 -7.15 -30.57 0.42
C SER A 153 -5.86 -31.35 0.24
N VAL A 154 -5.94 -32.47 -0.47
CA VAL A 154 -4.78 -33.33 -0.75
C VAL A 154 -4.40 -33.17 -2.22
N PRO A 155 -3.14 -32.81 -2.55
CA PRO A 155 -2.71 -32.73 -3.95
C PRO A 155 -2.70 -34.13 -4.56
N ALA A 156 -2.92 -34.21 -5.87
CA ALA A 156 -2.83 -35.49 -6.59
C ALA A 156 -1.42 -36.10 -6.43
N ALA A 157 -1.34 -37.43 -6.48
CA ALA A 157 -0.05 -38.12 -6.35
C ALA A 157 0.96 -37.60 -7.39
N GLY A 158 2.16 -37.25 -6.93
CA GLY A 158 3.22 -36.66 -7.76
C GLY A 158 3.11 -35.15 -7.99
N THR A 159 2.13 -34.48 -7.39
CA THR A 159 1.96 -33.02 -7.44
C THR A 159 2.11 -32.39 -6.05
N ALA A 160 2.22 -31.07 -6.00
CA ALA A 160 2.26 -30.30 -4.76
C ALA A 160 1.36 -29.07 -4.88
N PHE A 161 0.91 -28.58 -3.73
CA PHE A 161 0.35 -27.24 -3.61
C PHE A 161 1.43 -26.27 -3.16
N PHE A 162 1.29 -25.03 -3.62
CA PHE A 162 2.12 -23.89 -3.24
C PHE A 162 1.23 -22.88 -2.55
N TYR A 163 1.79 -22.15 -1.58
CA TYR A 163 1.04 -21.22 -0.76
C TYR A 163 1.70 -19.86 -0.70
N LEU A 164 0.88 -18.81 -0.67
CA LEU A 164 1.26 -17.44 -0.34
C LEU A 164 0.33 -16.92 0.73
N VAL A 165 0.85 -16.04 1.57
CA VAL A 165 0.05 -15.28 2.54
C VAL A 165 0.34 -13.81 2.34
N ARG A 166 -0.71 -12.98 2.35
CA ARG A 166 -0.57 -11.53 2.33
C ARG A 166 -1.38 -10.91 3.45
N ALA A 167 -0.87 -9.82 4.00
CA ALA A 167 -1.58 -9.01 4.97
C ALA A 167 -2.42 -7.95 4.26
N ASN A 168 -3.58 -7.62 4.84
CA ASN A 168 -4.48 -6.59 4.36
C ASN A 168 -4.65 -5.51 5.44
N ASN A 169 -4.83 -4.26 5.02
CA ASN A 169 -5.27 -3.19 5.90
C ASN A 169 -6.27 -2.27 5.18
N ASP A 170 -6.59 -1.15 5.82
CA ASP A 170 -7.56 -0.18 5.30
C ASP A 170 -7.10 0.48 3.98
N CYS A 171 -5.81 0.39 3.64
CA CYS A 171 -5.27 0.82 2.34
C CYS A 171 -5.38 -0.27 1.25
N GLY A 172 -5.64 -1.52 1.61
CA GLY A 172 -5.78 -2.67 0.70
C GLY A 172 -4.85 -3.84 1.01
N SER A 173 -4.64 -4.68 0.00
CA SER A 173 -3.79 -5.87 0.09
C SER A 173 -2.31 -5.53 -0.08
N GLY A 174 -1.52 -5.97 0.89
CA GLY A 174 -0.08 -5.85 0.93
C GLY A 174 0.64 -6.83 0.01
N SER A 175 1.98 -6.76 0.03
CA SER A 175 2.82 -7.69 -0.72
C SER A 175 2.62 -9.13 -0.22
N ALA A 176 2.57 -10.08 -1.16
CA ALA A 176 2.62 -11.51 -0.89
C ALA A 176 4.08 -12.04 -0.88
N GLY A 177 5.04 -11.13 -0.80
CA GLY A 177 6.48 -11.38 -0.89
C GLY A 177 7.05 -11.08 -2.26
N THR A 178 8.37 -11.14 -2.37
CA THR A 178 9.11 -10.84 -3.60
C THR A 178 9.76 -12.08 -4.19
N GLU A 179 9.84 -12.13 -5.51
CA GLU A 179 10.67 -13.10 -6.22
C GLU A 179 12.17 -12.78 -6.06
N TRP A 180 13.03 -13.69 -6.51
CA TRP A 180 14.48 -13.51 -6.46
C TRP A 180 14.95 -12.25 -7.22
N SER A 181 14.17 -11.81 -8.20
CA SER A 181 14.40 -10.60 -9.00
C SER A 181 14.09 -9.31 -8.23
N GLY A 182 13.52 -9.42 -7.03
CA GLY A 182 13.05 -8.29 -6.21
C GLY A 182 11.69 -7.73 -6.65
N SER A 183 11.04 -8.33 -7.66
CA SER A 183 9.66 -7.97 -8.02
C SER A 183 8.67 -8.62 -7.06
N ASP A 184 7.56 -7.93 -6.75
CA ASP A 184 6.48 -8.53 -5.97
C ASP A 184 5.91 -9.76 -6.68
N ARG A 185 5.62 -10.79 -5.92
CA ARG A 185 4.96 -12.00 -6.42
C ARG A 185 3.55 -11.64 -6.85
N ASN A 186 3.16 -12.10 -8.04
CA ASN A 186 1.80 -11.92 -8.51
C ASN A 186 0.85 -12.74 -7.61
N ALA A 187 -0.01 -12.05 -6.86
CA ALA A 187 -1.02 -12.65 -6.00
C ALA A 187 -2.39 -12.08 -6.36
N GLY A 188 -3.20 -12.91 -7.01
CA GLY A 188 -4.57 -12.60 -7.41
C GLY A 188 -5.47 -12.26 -6.22
N SER A 189 -6.69 -11.86 -6.52
CA SER A 189 -7.67 -11.48 -5.50
C SER A 189 -8.27 -12.71 -4.82
N CYS A 190 -8.49 -12.63 -3.49
CA CYS A 190 -9.41 -13.51 -2.77
C CYS A 190 -10.85 -12.99 -2.67
N LEU A 191 -11.09 -11.81 -3.25
CA LEU A 191 -12.39 -11.17 -3.44
C LEU A 191 -12.89 -11.36 -4.87
#